data_AF-A0A0C1JKD1-F1
#
_entry.id   AF-A0A0C1JKD1-F1
#
_cell.length_a   1.000
_cell.length_b   1.000
_cell.length_c   1.000
_cell.angle_alpha   90.00
_cell.angle_beta   90.00
_cell.angle_gamma   90.00
#
_symmetry.space_group_name_H-M   'P 1'
#
loop_
_entity.id
_entity.type
_entity.pdbx_description
1 polymer ?
#
loop_
_entity_poly.entity_id
_entity_poly.type
_entity_poly.pdbx_seq_one_letter_code
_entity_poly.pdbx_strand_id
1 'polypeptide(L)'
;MQRKLIEIEDALAVGISYLDVGWPAFAWLPYLSKRFAGSFAFAHLVRNPFQVAASLTTHGLFSPTIRNGRQFERRSMIHTSDPILYNHEIAKEGMEFSPFERNLFHWLELNQYLLEQHDKEGFLGLFRFEELYEEGPNDIKKLLDGFLGEAKYDLSTPPVDNIQRTLPEKIASPNSKLVAAVFELATSLGYSEHELRASADLDALNKRYASTRKPGSN
;
A
#
# COMPACT_ATOMS: atom_id res chain seq x y z
N MET A 1 10.69 -9.08 17.41
CA MET A 1 11.41 -9.15 16.12
C MET A 1 12.20 -10.45 16.00
N GLN A 2 13.35 -10.61 16.67
CA GLN A 2 14.15 -11.84 16.57
C GLN A 2 13.35 -13.12 16.85
N ARG A 3 12.53 -13.11 17.91
CA ARG A 3 11.62 -14.23 18.22
C ARG A 3 10.68 -14.58 17.06
N LYS A 4 10.14 -13.58 16.35
CA LYS A 4 9.26 -13.82 15.21
C LYS A 4 10.01 -14.42 14.02
N LEU A 5 11.27 -14.03 13.81
CA LEU A 5 12.12 -14.63 12.79
C LEU A 5 12.43 -16.09 13.12
N ILE A 6 12.69 -16.40 14.39
CA ILE A 6 12.88 -17.79 14.86
C ILE A 6 11.59 -18.60 14.64
N GLU A 7 10.43 -18.05 14.97
CA GLU A 7 9.14 -18.72 14.71
C GLU A 7 8.91 -19.02 13.21
N ILE A 8 9.36 -18.12 12.32
CA ILE A 8 9.32 -18.36 10.87
C ILE A 8 10.30 -19.48 10.49
N GLU A 9 11.52 -19.45 11.01
CA GLU A 9 12.54 -20.48 10.75
C GLU A 9 12.09 -21.86 11.23
N ASP A 10 11.50 -21.94 12.42
CA ASP A 10 10.98 -23.19 12.99
C ASP A 10 9.84 -23.75 12.12
N ALA A 11 8.94 -22.90 11.61
CA ALA A 11 7.88 -23.31 10.70
C ALA A 11 8.44 -23.83 9.35
N LEU A 12 9.38 -23.09 8.76
CA LEU A 12 10.04 -23.49 7.51
C LEU A 12 10.80 -24.81 7.67
N ALA A 13 11.46 -25.04 8.81
CA ALA A 13 12.22 -26.26 9.09
C ALA A 13 11.35 -27.53 9.12
N VAL A 14 10.06 -27.41 9.40
CA VAL A 14 9.09 -28.52 9.37
C VAL A 14 8.22 -28.52 8.10
N GLY A 15 8.60 -27.75 7.08
CA GLY A 15 7.93 -27.71 5.78
C GLY A 15 6.63 -26.91 5.77
N ILE A 16 6.41 -26.01 6.73
CA ILE A 16 5.23 -25.13 6.78
C ILE A 16 5.57 -23.79 6.14
N SER A 17 4.85 -23.43 5.08
CA SER A 17 4.93 -22.11 4.46
C SER A 17 4.42 -21.02 5.40
N TYR A 18 5.13 -19.90 5.46
CA TYR A 18 4.72 -18.71 6.21
C TYR A 18 4.40 -17.57 5.25
N LEU A 19 3.17 -17.07 5.31
CA LEU A 19 2.73 -15.89 4.57
C LEU A 19 2.48 -14.74 5.53
N ASP A 20 3.24 -13.65 5.37
CA ASP A 20 2.99 -12.39 6.07
C ASP A 20 2.18 -11.46 5.17
N VAL A 21 0.97 -11.10 5.61
CA VAL A 21 0.15 -10.09 4.95
C VAL A 21 -0.01 -8.90 5.88
N GLY A 22 0.58 -7.76 5.50
CA GLY A 22 0.46 -6.55 6.32
C GLY A 22 1.51 -5.49 6.05
N TRP A 23 1.22 -4.31 6.57
CA TRP A 23 2.08 -3.14 6.51
C TRP A 23 2.79 -3.01 7.85
N PRO A 24 4.08 -3.42 7.96
CA PRO A 24 5.20 -2.51 7.70
C PRO A 24 6.50 -3.22 7.21
N ALA A 25 6.40 -4.41 6.61
CA ALA A 25 7.59 -5.23 6.30
C ALA A 25 8.43 -4.72 5.11
N PHE A 26 7.98 -3.69 4.38
CA PHE A 26 8.65 -3.21 3.16
C PHE A 26 10.12 -2.81 3.42
N ALA A 27 10.39 -2.13 4.54
CA ALA A 27 11.75 -1.70 4.89
C ALA A 27 12.69 -2.88 5.20
N TRP A 28 12.14 -4.06 5.42
CA TRP A 28 12.89 -5.27 5.77
C TRP A 28 13.05 -6.20 4.59
N LEU A 29 12.41 -5.91 3.46
CA LEU A 29 12.49 -6.73 2.25
C LEU A 29 13.95 -7.09 1.89
N PRO A 30 14.93 -6.16 1.86
CA PRO A 30 16.32 -6.52 1.57
C PRO A 30 16.92 -7.49 2.60
N TYR A 31 16.56 -7.31 3.87
CA TYR A 31 17.01 -8.18 4.95
C TYR A 31 16.39 -9.58 4.85
N LEU A 32 15.07 -9.67 4.62
CA LEU A 32 14.33 -10.92 4.50
C LEU A 32 14.75 -11.69 3.25
N SER A 33 14.89 -11.01 2.11
CA SER A 33 15.43 -11.58 0.87
C SER A 33 16.82 -12.17 1.09
N LYS A 34 17.70 -11.48 1.83
CA LYS A 34 19.02 -12.02 2.17
C LYS A 34 18.97 -13.19 3.18
N ARG A 35 18.11 -13.11 4.21
CA ARG A 35 18.04 -14.11 5.30
C ARG A 35 17.42 -15.41 4.83
N PHE A 36 16.34 -15.33 4.04
CA PHE A 36 15.54 -16.47 3.63
C PHE A 36 15.78 -16.88 2.17
N ALA A 37 16.53 -16.09 1.39
CA ALA A 37 17.05 -16.40 0.05
C ALA A 37 16.01 -17.11 -0.85
N GLY A 38 16.37 -18.22 -1.51
CA GLY A 38 15.48 -18.97 -2.41
C GLY A 38 14.21 -19.57 -1.77
N SER A 39 13.96 -19.34 -0.49
CA SER A 39 12.70 -19.66 0.21
C SER A 39 11.86 -18.42 0.52
N PHE A 40 12.33 -17.23 0.15
CA PHE A 40 11.59 -15.98 0.25
C PHE A 40 10.96 -15.63 -1.10
N ALA A 41 9.67 -15.34 -1.07
CA ALA A 41 8.96 -14.75 -2.20
C ALA A 41 8.28 -13.47 -1.74
N PHE A 42 8.11 -12.51 -2.65
CA PHE A 42 7.38 -11.28 -2.41
C PHE A 42 6.69 -10.80 -3.68
N ALA A 43 5.61 -10.04 -3.51
CA ALA A 43 4.88 -9.42 -4.60
C ALA A 43 4.70 -7.93 -4.28
N HIS A 44 4.71 -7.09 -5.31
CA HIS A 44 4.38 -5.68 -5.17
C HIS A 44 2.86 -5.55 -5.39
N LEU A 45 2.10 -5.46 -4.29
CA LEU A 45 0.68 -5.16 -4.36
C LEU A 45 0.47 -3.65 -4.28
N VAL A 46 0.04 -3.05 -5.38
CA VAL A 46 -0.28 -1.62 -5.46
C VAL A 46 -1.79 -1.40 -5.52
N ARG A 47 -2.24 -0.25 -5.04
CA ARG A 47 -3.62 0.21 -5.15
C ARG A 47 -3.63 1.67 -5.59
N ASN A 48 -4.72 2.13 -6.20
CA ASN A 48 -4.85 3.51 -6.69
C ASN A 48 -4.43 4.54 -5.62
N PRO A 49 -3.49 5.46 -5.93
CA PRO A 49 -2.85 6.32 -4.94
C PRO A 49 -3.83 7.23 -4.18
N PHE A 50 -4.81 7.80 -4.90
CA PHE A 50 -5.78 8.73 -4.31
C PHE A 50 -6.74 8.03 -3.36
N GLN A 51 -7.17 6.82 -3.71
CA GLN A 51 -8.01 5.99 -2.84
C GLN A 51 -7.25 5.56 -1.60
N VAL A 52 -5.97 5.17 -1.74
CA VAL A 52 -5.11 4.80 -0.60
C VAL A 52 -4.93 6.01 0.32
N ALA A 53 -4.52 7.17 -0.21
CA ALA A 53 -4.29 8.35 0.59
C ALA A 53 -5.55 8.82 1.34
N ALA A 54 -6.72 8.79 0.69
CA ALA A 54 -7.99 9.12 1.32
C ALA A 54 -8.33 8.11 2.43
N SER A 55 -8.16 6.80 2.17
CA SER A 55 -8.38 5.75 3.15
C SER A 55 -7.47 5.92 4.37
N LEU A 56 -6.17 6.12 4.19
CA LEU A 56 -5.24 6.33 5.31
C LEU A 56 -5.60 7.57 6.13
N THR A 57 -6.11 8.61 5.48
CA THR A 57 -6.59 9.83 6.14
C THR A 57 -7.80 9.55 7.05
N THR A 58 -8.71 8.64 6.70
CA THR A 58 -9.82 8.26 7.59
C THR A 58 -9.34 7.53 8.86
N HIS A 59 -8.18 6.88 8.81
CA HIS A 59 -7.52 6.30 9.98
C HIS A 59 -6.73 7.33 10.81
N GLY A 60 -6.68 8.58 10.35
CA GLY A 60 -6.01 9.69 11.02
C GLY A 60 -4.49 9.66 10.89
N LEU A 61 -3.95 8.98 9.87
CA LEU A 61 -2.51 9.05 9.60
C LEU A 61 -2.13 10.47 9.18
N PHE A 62 -1.04 10.97 9.76
CA PHE A 62 -0.59 12.37 9.71
C PHE A 62 -1.56 13.41 10.26
N SER A 63 -2.72 13.02 10.80
CA SER A 63 -3.65 13.95 11.43
C SER A 63 -3.20 14.28 12.85
N PRO A 64 -3.01 15.56 13.22
CA PRO A 64 -2.57 15.93 14.56
C PRO A 64 -3.65 15.66 15.63
N THR A 65 -4.91 15.53 15.23
CA THR A 65 -6.07 15.38 16.13
C THR A 65 -6.37 13.92 16.48
N ILE A 66 -5.81 12.93 15.78
CA ILE A 66 -6.11 11.50 15.98
C ILE A 66 -4.90 10.76 16.56
N ARG A 67 -4.93 10.51 17.87
CA ARG A 67 -3.82 9.89 18.62
C ARG A 67 -3.42 8.50 18.10
N ASN A 68 -4.39 7.65 17.75
CA ASN A 68 -4.10 6.28 17.30
C ASN A 68 -3.40 6.26 15.94
N GLY A 69 -3.80 7.15 15.02
CA GLY A 69 -3.14 7.30 13.72
C GLY A 69 -1.68 7.69 13.87
N ARG A 70 -1.36 8.60 14.80
CA ARG A 70 0.01 9.06 15.11
C ARG A 70 0.96 7.94 15.55
N GLN A 71 0.49 6.91 16.26
CA GLN A 71 1.37 5.83 16.69
C GLN A 71 1.80 4.96 15.50
N PHE A 72 0.85 4.67 14.61
CA PHE A 72 1.12 3.91 13.40
C PHE A 72 1.97 4.72 12.43
N GLU A 73 1.64 6.00 12.28
CA GLU A 73 2.34 6.93 11.41
C GLU A 73 3.83 7.03 11.73
N ARG A 74 4.21 7.19 13.00
CA ARG A 74 5.60 7.21 13.44
C ARG A 74 6.40 5.93 13.18
N ARG A 75 5.73 4.79 13.03
CA ARG A 75 6.40 3.47 12.96
C ARG A 75 6.51 2.93 11.54
N SER A 76 5.61 3.34 10.66
CA SER A 76 5.38 2.64 9.40
C SER A 76 5.31 3.58 8.19
N MET A 77 5.23 4.89 8.39
CA MET A 77 5.12 5.85 7.30
C MET A 77 6.48 6.44 6.95
N ILE A 78 6.61 6.80 5.67
CA ILE A 78 7.72 7.58 5.14
C ILE A 78 7.33 9.06 5.25
N HIS A 79 8.21 9.86 5.82
CA HIS A 79 8.02 11.29 6.06
C HIS A 79 8.84 12.12 5.08
N THR A 80 8.37 13.32 4.79
CA THR A 80 9.11 14.29 3.96
C THR A 80 10.42 14.76 4.62
N SER A 81 10.58 14.53 5.92
CA SER A 81 11.80 14.79 6.67
C SER A 81 12.76 13.61 6.75
N ASP A 82 12.40 12.45 6.19
CA ASP A 82 13.28 11.28 6.24
C ASP A 82 14.58 11.55 5.44
N PRO A 83 15.73 11.05 5.91
CA PRO A 83 17.02 11.40 5.34
C PRO A 83 17.29 10.80 3.96
N ILE A 84 16.59 9.71 3.62
CA ILE A 84 16.74 8.98 2.37
C ILE A 84 15.37 8.95 1.70
N LEU A 85 15.23 9.76 0.64
CA LEU A 85 14.00 9.92 -0.15
C LEU A 85 14.39 9.92 -1.62
N TYR A 86 13.47 9.53 -2.49
CA TYR A 86 13.66 9.68 -3.93
C TYR A 86 13.23 11.09 -4.39
N ASN A 87 12.09 11.59 -3.92
CA ASN A 87 11.49 12.85 -4.38
C ASN A 87 11.86 14.04 -3.49
N HIS A 88 13.16 14.29 -3.32
CA HIS A 88 13.67 15.36 -2.45
C HIS A 88 13.11 16.75 -2.76
N GLU A 89 12.92 17.10 -4.03
CA GLU A 89 12.39 18.43 -4.42
C GLU A 89 10.95 18.63 -3.98
N ILE A 90 10.13 17.57 -4.02
CA ILE A 90 8.74 17.60 -3.56
C ILE A 90 8.70 17.66 -2.03
N ALA A 91 9.60 16.92 -1.37
CA ALA A 91 9.70 16.88 0.09
C ALA A 91 9.99 18.25 0.73
N LYS A 92 10.65 19.17 0.02
CA LYS A 92 10.89 20.56 0.49
C LYS A 92 9.60 21.32 0.80
N GLU A 93 8.52 21.02 0.09
CA GLU A 93 7.20 21.62 0.30
C GLU A 93 6.37 20.85 1.35
N GLY A 94 6.92 19.74 1.87
CA GLY A 94 6.23 18.75 2.67
C GLY A 94 5.75 19.21 4.05
N MET A 95 6.29 20.31 4.57
CA MET A 95 5.80 20.91 5.81
C MET A 95 4.38 21.48 5.65
N GLU A 96 4.05 21.97 4.46
CA GLU A 96 2.75 22.56 4.13
C GLU A 96 1.71 21.52 3.69
N PHE A 97 2.13 20.27 3.46
CA PHE A 97 1.22 19.21 3.06
C PHE A 97 0.18 18.92 4.14
N SER A 98 -1.09 18.90 3.70
CA SER A 98 -2.21 18.34 4.46
C SER A 98 -1.98 16.86 4.79
N PRO A 99 -2.70 16.28 5.77
CA PRO A 99 -2.65 14.85 6.05
C PRO A 99 -2.89 13.97 4.81
N PHE A 100 -3.80 14.36 3.92
CA PHE A 100 -4.02 13.67 2.65
C PHE A 100 -2.78 13.70 1.76
N GLU A 101 -2.17 14.86 1.56
CA GLU A 101 -0.95 15.00 0.74
C GLU A 101 0.23 14.25 1.34
N ARG A 102 0.37 14.21 2.67
CA ARG A 102 1.40 13.40 3.34
C ARG A 102 1.19 11.91 3.12
N ASN A 103 -0.06 11.43 3.15
CA ASN A 103 -0.37 10.04 2.79
C ASN A 103 -0.09 9.75 1.31
N LEU A 104 -0.32 10.72 0.42
CA LEU A 104 -0.02 10.61 -1.00
C LEU A 104 1.50 10.60 -1.28
N PHE A 105 2.25 11.45 -0.59
CA PHE A 105 3.72 11.46 -0.61
C PHE A 105 4.29 10.14 -0.08
N HIS A 106 3.73 9.63 1.02
CA HIS A 106 4.11 8.32 1.52
C HIS A 106 3.88 7.21 0.48
N TRP A 107 2.72 7.21 -0.19
CA TRP A 107 2.45 6.26 -1.27
C TRP A 107 3.49 6.38 -2.39
N LEU A 108 3.84 7.62 -2.80
CA LEU A 108 4.84 7.89 -3.83
C LEU A 108 6.20 7.26 -3.47
N GLU A 109 6.74 7.59 -2.29
CA GLU A 109 8.05 7.10 -1.85
C GLU A 109 8.06 5.58 -1.64
N LEU A 110 6.99 5.02 -1.05
CA LEU A 110 6.90 3.58 -0.80
C LEU A 110 6.92 2.78 -2.10
N ASN A 111 6.11 3.18 -3.07
CA ASN A 111 5.99 2.45 -4.33
C ASN A 111 7.22 2.65 -5.21
N GLN A 112 7.89 3.81 -5.13
CA GLN A 112 9.18 4.04 -5.77
C GLN A 112 10.24 3.10 -5.19
N TYR A 113 10.34 3.02 -3.86
CA TYR A 113 11.25 2.08 -3.20
C TYR A 113 10.97 0.63 -3.59
N LEU A 114 9.70 0.21 -3.65
CA LEU A 114 9.32 -1.15 -4.02
C LEU A 114 9.63 -1.47 -5.48
N LEU A 115 9.50 -0.50 -6.40
CA LEU A 115 9.87 -0.65 -7.80
C LEU A 115 11.36 -1.00 -7.94
N GLU A 116 12.23 -0.37 -7.14
CA GLU A 116 13.67 -0.67 -7.09
C GLU A 116 14.00 -2.07 -6.55
N GLN A 117 13.02 -2.78 -5.98
CA GLN A 117 13.21 -4.15 -5.49
C GLN A 117 12.81 -5.21 -6.53
N HIS A 118 12.26 -4.84 -7.69
CA HIS A 118 11.70 -5.80 -8.67
C HIS A 118 12.76 -6.71 -9.31
N ASP A 119 14.03 -6.37 -9.20
CA ASP A 119 15.15 -7.17 -9.71
C ASP A 119 15.61 -8.29 -8.74
N LYS A 120 15.03 -8.35 -7.54
CA LYS A 120 15.44 -9.31 -6.51
C LYS A 120 14.88 -10.71 -6.76
N GLU A 121 15.68 -11.70 -6.38
CA GLU A 121 15.23 -13.09 -6.31
C GLU A 121 13.99 -13.20 -5.41
N GLY A 122 13.02 -14.01 -5.86
CA GLY A 122 11.74 -14.20 -5.17
C GLY A 122 10.65 -13.18 -5.56
N PHE A 123 10.92 -12.23 -6.46
CA PHE A 123 9.87 -11.33 -6.95
C PHE A 123 8.85 -12.08 -7.82
N LEU A 124 7.60 -12.14 -7.34
CA LEU A 124 6.48 -12.82 -8.01
C LEU A 124 5.79 -11.93 -9.04
N GLY A 125 6.02 -10.61 -8.98
CA GLY A 125 5.42 -9.64 -9.88
C GLY A 125 4.69 -8.49 -9.19
N LEU A 126 4.21 -7.57 -10.03
CA LEU A 126 3.37 -6.43 -9.67
C LEU A 126 1.91 -6.81 -9.86
N PHE A 127 1.09 -6.55 -8.84
CA PHE A 127 -0.34 -6.83 -8.84
C PHE A 127 -1.09 -5.54 -8.46
N ARG A 128 -2.12 -5.17 -9.24
CA ARG A 128 -3.00 -4.06 -8.88
C ARG A 128 -4.19 -4.60 -8.10
N PHE A 129 -4.48 -4.00 -6.95
CA PHE A 129 -5.57 -4.42 -6.08
C PHE A 129 -6.92 -4.45 -6.81
N GLU A 130 -7.15 -3.49 -7.70
CA GLU A 130 -8.38 -3.38 -8.49
C GLU A 130 -8.59 -4.57 -9.45
N GLU A 131 -7.52 -5.23 -9.88
CA GLU A 131 -7.57 -6.37 -10.81
C GLU A 131 -7.63 -7.73 -10.11
N LEU A 132 -7.33 -7.80 -8.81
CA LEU A 132 -7.17 -9.08 -8.10
C LEU A 132 -8.42 -9.96 -8.15
N TYR A 133 -9.60 -9.37 -8.26
CA TYR A 133 -10.87 -10.08 -8.26
C TYR A 133 -11.52 -10.16 -9.65
N GLU A 134 -10.79 -9.73 -10.69
CA GLU A 134 -11.19 -9.86 -12.09
C GLU A 134 -10.52 -11.09 -12.70
N GLU A 135 -11.20 -11.80 -13.59
CA GLU A 135 -10.58 -12.90 -14.34
C GLU A 135 -9.48 -12.33 -15.25
N GLY A 136 -8.23 -12.72 -15.02
CA GLY A 136 -7.12 -12.14 -15.76
C GLY A 136 -5.75 -12.68 -15.38
N PRO A 137 -4.70 -12.20 -16.07
CA PRO A 137 -3.34 -12.69 -15.88
C PRO A 137 -2.73 -12.30 -14.54
N ASN A 138 -3.36 -11.45 -13.73
CA ASN A 138 -2.89 -10.99 -12.41
C ASN A 138 -3.97 -11.13 -11.34
N ASP A 139 -4.83 -12.15 -11.46
CA ASP A 139 -5.85 -12.41 -10.46
C ASP A 139 -5.26 -12.86 -9.10
N ILE A 140 -6.13 -12.89 -8.09
CA ILE A 140 -5.78 -13.30 -6.73
C ILE A 140 -5.29 -14.75 -6.68
N LYS A 141 -5.74 -15.62 -7.59
CA LYS A 141 -5.31 -17.03 -7.61
C LYS A 141 -3.82 -17.09 -7.99
N LYS A 142 -3.39 -16.39 -9.03
CA LYS A 142 -1.96 -16.33 -9.41
C LYS A 142 -1.09 -15.78 -8.30
N LEU A 143 -1.56 -14.73 -7.62
CA LEU A 143 -0.85 -14.15 -6.47
C LEU A 143 -0.66 -15.20 -5.36
N LEU A 144 -1.74 -15.90 -4.98
CA LEU A 144 -1.71 -16.89 -3.91
C LEU A 144 -0.93 -18.15 -4.28
N ASP A 145 -1.07 -18.64 -5.51
CA ASP A 145 -0.32 -19.78 -6.04
C ASP A 145 1.19 -19.48 -6.02
N GLY A 146 1.58 -18.24 -6.32
CA GLY A 146 2.98 -17.82 -6.26
C GLY A 146 3.59 -17.88 -4.86
N PHE A 147 2.79 -17.70 -3.81
CA PHE A 147 3.25 -17.76 -2.42
C PHE A 147 3.13 -19.15 -1.78
N LEU A 148 2.05 -19.87 -2.09
CA LEU A 148 1.64 -21.07 -1.36
C LEU A 148 1.71 -22.34 -2.20
N GLY A 149 2.01 -22.22 -3.50
CA GLY A 149 1.80 -23.29 -4.47
C GLY A 149 0.32 -23.47 -4.80
N GLU A 150 0.04 -24.35 -5.76
CA GLU A 150 -1.32 -24.62 -6.21
C GLU A 150 -2.20 -25.17 -5.08
N ALA A 151 -3.25 -24.43 -4.74
CA ALA A 151 -4.22 -24.84 -3.73
C ALA A 151 -5.67 -24.54 -4.12
N LYS A 152 -6.61 -25.14 -3.38
CA LYS A 152 -8.03 -24.77 -3.46
C LYS A 152 -8.30 -23.62 -2.51
N TYR A 153 -8.62 -22.45 -3.06
CA TYR A 153 -8.99 -21.27 -2.30
C TYR A 153 -10.50 -21.10 -2.26
N ASP A 154 -11.04 -20.77 -1.09
CA ASP A 154 -12.41 -20.28 -0.98
C ASP A 154 -12.40 -18.75 -1.16
N LEU A 155 -12.77 -18.31 -2.35
CA LEU A 155 -12.91 -16.91 -2.74
C LEU A 155 -14.39 -16.49 -2.83
N SER A 156 -15.31 -17.31 -2.32
CA SER A 156 -16.75 -17.05 -2.40
C SER A 156 -17.21 -15.91 -1.49
N THR A 157 -16.44 -15.63 -0.44
CA THR A 157 -16.72 -14.52 0.46
C THR A 157 -16.12 -13.24 -0.12
N PRO A 158 -16.94 -12.20 -0.41
CA PRO A 158 -16.42 -10.94 -0.89
C PRO A 158 -15.50 -10.32 0.17
N PRO A 159 -14.43 -9.60 -0.24
CA PRO A 159 -13.58 -8.90 0.71
C PRO A 159 -14.42 -7.84 1.44
N VAL A 160 -14.64 -8.04 2.74
CA VAL A 160 -15.37 -7.07 3.57
C VAL A 160 -14.36 -6.16 4.25
N ASP A 161 -14.37 -4.88 3.90
CA ASP A 161 -13.75 -3.85 4.73
C ASP A 161 -14.59 -3.66 6.00
N ASN A 162 -14.15 -4.32 7.06
CA ASN A 162 -14.78 -4.30 8.38
C ASN A 162 -14.44 -3.03 9.18
N ILE A 163 -13.50 -2.20 8.72
CA ILE A 163 -13.03 -1.03 9.47
C ILE A 163 -13.29 0.21 8.64
N GLN A 164 -14.51 0.73 8.75
CA GLN A 164 -14.91 1.92 8.03
C GLN A 164 -14.86 3.13 8.94
N ARG A 165 -14.12 4.15 8.49
CA ARG A 165 -14.02 5.45 9.15
C ARG A 165 -14.32 6.54 8.14
N THR A 166 -14.83 7.66 8.63
CA THR A 166 -15.05 8.84 7.82
C THR A 166 -13.80 9.71 7.79
N LEU A 167 -13.67 10.56 6.78
CA LEU A 167 -12.63 11.58 6.77
C LEU A 167 -12.79 12.51 7.98
N PRO A 168 -11.69 12.82 8.69
CA PRO A 168 -11.72 13.81 9.77
C PRO A 168 -11.87 15.25 9.25
N GLU A 169 -11.48 15.49 8.00
CA GLU A 169 -11.53 16.80 7.34
C GLU A 169 -11.71 16.65 5.82
N LYS A 170 -12.26 17.69 5.18
CA LYS A 170 -12.45 17.70 3.72
C LYS A 170 -11.07 17.71 3.05
N ILE A 171 -10.87 16.82 2.08
CA ILE A 171 -9.67 16.82 1.22
C ILE A 171 -9.71 18.09 0.37
N ALA A 172 -8.68 18.93 0.49
CA ALA A 172 -8.47 20.13 -0.31
C ALA A 172 -7.68 19.82 -1.59
N SER A 173 -7.49 20.82 -2.45
CA SER A 173 -6.69 20.69 -3.67
C SER A 173 -5.23 20.38 -3.32
N PRO A 174 -4.69 19.21 -3.70
CA PRO A 174 -3.32 18.84 -3.39
C PRO A 174 -2.32 19.63 -4.24
N ASN A 175 -1.08 19.68 -3.76
CA ASN A 175 0.06 20.25 -4.46
C ASN A 175 0.23 19.64 -5.85
N SER A 176 0.31 20.48 -6.88
CA SER A 176 0.34 20.03 -8.28
C SER A 176 1.61 19.26 -8.64
N LYS A 177 2.76 19.56 -8.03
CA LYS A 177 4.01 18.82 -8.27
C LYS A 177 3.92 17.41 -7.68
N LEU A 178 3.37 17.29 -6.48
CA LEU A 178 3.10 15.99 -5.86
C LEU A 178 2.17 15.15 -6.72
N VAL A 179 1.06 15.72 -7.19
CA VAL A 179 0.12 15.02 -8.07
C VAL A 179 0.80 14.56 -9.36
N ALA A 180 1.62 15.40 -9.99
CA ALA A 180 2.33 15.05 -11.21
C ALA A 180 3.26 13.85 -11.02
N ALA A 181 4.07 13.85 -9.95
CA ALA A 181 4.97 12.74 -9.63
C ALA A 181 4.21 11.44 -9.29
N VAL A 182 3.08 11.55 -8.58
CA VAL A 182 2.21 10.41 -8.29
C VAL A 182 1.61 9.83 -9.57
N PHE A 183 1.19 10.69 -10.51
CA PHE A 183 0.69 10.25 -11.81
C PHE A 183 1.76 9.53 -12.63
N GLU A 184 2.97 10.08 -12.67
CA GLU A 184 4.10 9.48 -13.37
C GLU A 184 4.40 8.07 -12.83
N LEU A 185 4.59 7.95 -11.50
CA LEU A 185 4.87 6.65 -10.88
C LEU A 185 3.69 5.69 -11.05
N ALA A 186 2.45 6.11 -10.81
CA ALA A 186 1.29 5.25 -10.97
C ALA A 186 1.14 4.74 -12.41
N THR A 187 1.48 5.56 -13.40
CA THR A 187 1.49 5.14 -14.82
C THR A 187 2.54 4.06 -15.07
N SER A 188 3.74 4.19 -14.50
CA SER A 188 4.75 3.11 -14.58
C SER A 188 4.33 1.82 -13.87
N LEU A 189 3.40 1.91 -12.91
CA LEU A 189 2.81 0.78 -12.20
C LEU A 189 1.56 0.22 -12.90
N GLY A 190 1.27 0.66 -14.12
CA GLY A 190 0.21 0.10 -14.96
C GLY A 190 -1.16 0.74 -14.81
N TYR A 191 -1.30 1.86 -14.09
CA TYR A 191 -2.54 2.64 -14.12
C TYR A 191 -2.61 3.51 -15.38
N SER A 192 -3.78 3.59 -15.98
CA SER A 192 -4.03 4.56 -17.06
C SER A 192 -4.25 5.96 -16.49
N GLU A 193 -3.89 6.98 -17.28
CA GLU A 193 -4.14 8.38 -16.91
C GLU A 193 -5.63 8.65 -16.68
N HIS A 194 -6.51 8.01 -17.45
CA HIS A 194 -7.95 8.12 -17.30
C HIS A 194 -8.43 7.62 -15.92
N GLU A 195 -7.99 6.44 -15.48
CA GLU A 195 -8.32 5.90 -14.15
C GLU A 195 -7.81 6.80 -13.02
N LEU A 196 -6.61 7.35 -13.18
CA LEU A 196 -5.99 8.24 -12.20
C LEU A 196 -6.75 9.57 -12.09
N ARG A 197 -7.11 10.19 -13.23
CA ARG A 197 -7.92 11.42 -13.24
C ARG A 197 -9.29 11.20 -12.62
N ALA A 198 -9.95 10.10 -12.93
CA ALA A 198 -11.24 9.76 -12.34
C ALA A 198 -11.13 9.56 -10.81
N SER A 199 -10.04 8.96 -10.34
CA SER A 199 -9.80 8.73 -8.90
C SER A 199 -9.29 9.96 -8.16
N ALA A 200 -8.74 10.94 -8.86
CA ALA A 200 -8.28 12.22 -8.31
C ALA A 200 -9.41 13.25 -8.14
N ASP A 201 -10.65 12.94 -8.53
CA ASP A 201 -11.82 13.78 -8.27
C ASP A 201 -12.05 13.91 -6.76
N LEU A 202 -11.73 15.10 -6.24
CA LEU A 202 -11.77 15.41 -4.82
C LEU A 202 -13.20 15.39 -4.26
N ASP A 203 -14.20 15.79 -5.05
CA ASP A 203 -15.59 15.77 -4.59
C ASP A 203 -16.09 14.32 -4.53
N ALA A 204 -15.72 13.48 -5.49
CA ALA A 204 -15.99 12.05 -5.46
C ALA A 204 -15.31 11.36 -4.26
N LEU A 205 -14.04 11.67 -3.97
CA LEU A 205 -13.32 11.15 -2.81
C LEU A 205 -13.98 11.60 -1.49
N ASN A 206 -14.22 12.90 -1.33
CA ASN A 206 -14.88 13.43 -0.14
C ASN A 206 -16.24 12.78 0.08
N LYS A 207 -17.06 12.64 -0.97
CA LYS A 207 -18.36 11.96 -0.89
C LYS A 207 -18.20 10.48 -0.51
N ARG A 208 -17.25 9.77 -1.11
CA ARG A 208 -17.01 8.34 -0.86
C ARG A 208 -16.62 8.05 0.59
N TYR A 209 -15.88 8.95 1.23
CA TYR A 209 -15.37 8.78 2.59
C TYR A 209 -16.07 9.69 3.62
N ALA A 210 -17.18 10.36 3.27
CA ALA A 210 -17.97 11.18 4.20
C ALA A 210 -18.89 10.37 5.12
N SER A 211 -19.20 9.12 4.77
CA SER A 211 -20.13 8.26 5.52
C SER A 211 -19.58 6.86 5.68
N THR A 212 -19.88 6.21 6.80
CA THR A 212 -19.73 4.75 6.93
C THR A 212 -20.69 4.08 5.94
N ARG A 213 -20.18 3.18 5.10
CA ARG A 213 -21.02 2.38 4.19
C ARG A 213 -21.81 1.38 5.03
N LYS A 214 -23.03 1.08 4.60
CA LYS A 214 -23.77 -0.05 5.19
C LYS A 214 -23.09 -1.36 4.71
N PRO A 215 -22.88 -2.35 5.59
CA PRO A 215 -22.44 -3.67 5.16
C PRO A 215 -23.34 -4.18 4.02
N GLY A 216 -22.76 -4.58 2.89
CA GLY A 216 -23.49 -5.14 1.74
C GLY A 216 -23.92 -4.17 0.64
N SER A 217 -23.37 -2.94 0.59
CA SER A 217 -23.54 -2.04 -0.57
C SER A 217 -22.25 -1.99 -1.39
N ASN A 218 -22.25 -2.67 -2.56
CA ASN A 218 -21.25 -2.48 -3.62
C ASN A 218 -21.72 -1.39 -4.57
#